data_AF-A0ABD1S604-F1
#
_entry.id   AF-A0ABD1S604-F1
#
_cell.length_a   1.000
_cell.length_b   1.000
_cell.length_c   1.000
_cell.angle_alpha   90.00
_cell.angle_beta   90.00
_cell.angle_gamma   90.00
#
_symmetry.space_group_name_H-M   'P 1'
#
loop_
_entity.id
_entity.type
_entity.pdbx_description
1 polymer ?
#
loop_
_entity_poly.entity_id
_entity_poly.type
_entity_poly.pdbx_seq_one_letter_code
_entity_poly.pdbx_strand_id
1 'polypeptide(L)'
;MQGLPGLNYLVAEVNGANPETDPRVPGKQQSVISFSKKNAKHINVEQGDGFPSNVIFNGEECALPKELPKRSGAYRSPVNLLPAFFLAVFTSLLLTDRWS
;
A
#
# COMPACT_ATOMS: atom_id res chain seq x y z
N MET A 1 8.94 6.49 -12.89
CA MET A 1 7.64 5.81 -12.71
C MET A 1 7.84 4.38 -13.18
N GLN A 2 7.57 3.39 -12.34
CA GLN A 2 7.75 1.99 -12.70
C GLN A 2 6.53 1.25 -12.19
N GLY A 3 5.72 0.75 -13.12
CA GLY A 3 4.49 0.05 -12.80
C GLY A 3 4.75 -1.35 -12.28
N LEU A 4 3.69 -2.03 -11.83
CA LEU A 4 3.79 -3.41 -11.39
C LEU A 4 4.29 -4.30 -12.54
N PRO A 5 5.21 -5.26 -12.28
CA PRO A 5 5.68 -6.18 -13.30
C PRO A 5 4.49 -6.88 -13.97
N GLY A 6 4.38 -6.76 -15.30
CA GLY A 6 3.30 -7.39 -16.08
C GLY A 6 2.12 -6.48 -16.44
N LEU A 7 2.04 -5.24 -15.96
CA LEU A 7 1.04 -4.28 -16.46
C LEU A 7 1.61 -3.42 -17.59
N ASN A 8 0.97 -3.47 -18.76
CA ASN A 8 1.19 -2.54 -19.87
C ASN A 8 0.23 -1.36 -19.76
N TYR A 9 0.71 -0.26 -19.19
CA TYR A 9 -0.06 0.97 -18.98
C TYR A 9 -0.16 1.87 -20.21
N LEU A 10 0.56 1.51 -21.27
CA LEU A 10 0.52 2.13 -22.59
C LEU A 10 0.09 1.04 -23.58
N VAL A 11 -1.17 1.11 -24.00
CA VAL A 11 -1.75 0.23 -25.00
C VAL A 11 -2.09 1.09 -26.20
N ALA A 12 -1.48 0.82 -27.35
CA ALA A 12 -1.85 1.49 -28.58
C ALA A 12 -3.26 1.10 -29.01
N GLU A 13 -3.93 1.96 -29.77
CA GLU A 13 -5.20 1.60 -30.40
C GLU A 13 -4.98 0.42 -31.36
N VAL A 14 -5.84 -0.59 -31.26
CA VAL A 14 -5.79 -1.79 -32.13
C VAL A 14 -7.15 -2.00 -32.79
N ASN A 15 -7.15 -2.69 -33.93
CA ASN A 15 -8.41 -3.09 -34.56
C ASN A 15 -9.16 -4.07 -33.66
N GLY A 16 -10.49 -4.06 -33.73
CA GLY A 16 -11.33 -5.09 -33.13
C GLY A 16 -10.99 -6.48 -33.68
N ALA A 17 -11.34 -7.52 -32.95
CA ALA A 17 -10.94 -8.89 -33.28
C ALA A 17 -11.42 -9.32 -34.68
N ASN A 18 -12.64 -8.91 -35.05
CA ASN A 18 -13.11 -8.93 -36.42
C ASN A 18 -13.24 -7.49 -36.96
N PRO A 19 -12.32 -7.01 -37.83
CA PRO A 19 -12.34 -5.63 -38.33
C PRO A 19 -13.61 -5.25 -39.12
N GLU A 20 -14.38 -6.22 -39.60
CA GLU A 20 -15.62 -5.97 -40.35
C GLU A 20 -16.84 -5.68 -39.45
N THR A 21 -16.82 -6.17 -38.20
CA THR A 21 -17.97 -6.06 -37.27
C THR A 21 -17.62 -5.36 -35.97
N ASP A 22 -16.36 -5.44 -35.55
CA ASP A 22 -15.94 -4.99 -34.24
C ASP A 22 -15.32 -3.59 -34.35
N PRO A 23 -15.76 -2.64 -33.50
CA PRO A 23 -15.16 -1.32 -33.48
C PRO A 23 -13.70 -1.38 -33.02
N ARG A 24 -12.91 -0.38 -33.41
CA ARG A 24 -11.51 -0.24 -32.96
C ARG A 24 -11.47 -0.18 -31.43
N VAL A 25 -10.52 -0.90 -30.85
CA VAL A 25 -10.29 -0.91 -29.40
C VAL A 25 -9.44 0.30 -29.08
N PRO A 26 -9.99 1.31 -28.36
CA PRO A 26 -9.24 2.52 -28.04
C PRO A 26 -8.01 2.18 -27.20
N GLY A 27 -6.89 2.79 -27.55
CA GLY A 27 -5.67 2.70 -26.77
C GLY A 27 -5.85 3.25 -25.36
N LYS A 28 -5.03 2.79 -24.43
CA LYS A 28 -4.99 3.31 -23.05
C LYS A 28 -3.64 3.94 -22.81
N GLN A 29 -3.65 5.24 -22.49
CA GLN A 29 -2.49 5.92 -21.93
C GLN A 29 -2.78 6.17 -20.46
N GLN A 30 -2.20 5.35 -19.57
CA GLN A 30 -2.39 5.48 -18.13
C GLN A 30 -1.07 5.88 -17.48
N SER A 31 -1.02 7.08 -16.89
CA SER A 31 0.08 7.48 -16.01
C SER A 31 -0.24 7.09 -14.57
N VAL A 32 0.72 6.46 -13.88
CA VAL A 32 0.61 6.18 -12.44
C VAL A 32 1.34 7.26 -11.67
N ILE A 33 0.60 8.07 -10.91
CA ILE A 33 1.17 9.09 -10.03
C ILE A 33 1.37 8.45 -8.65
N SER A 34 2.63 8.38 -8.20
CA SER A 34 2.99 7.84 -6.89
C SER A 34 3.54 8.95 -5.99
N PHE A 35 2.94 9.12 -4.83
CA PHE A 35 3.38 10.08 -3.82
C PHE A 35 4.21 9.37 -2.77
N SER A 36 5.50 9.70 -2.67
CA SER A 36 6.40 9.16 -1.64
C SER A 36 6.97 10.27 -0.77
N LYS A 37 7.00 10.03 0.54
CA LYS A 37 7.54 10.97 1.54
C LYS A 37 9.06 10.79 1.65
N LYS A 38 9.82 11.06 0.59
CA LYS A 38 11.26 10.74 0.56
C LYS A 38 12.12 11.62 1.48
N ASN A 39 11.68 12.86 1.80
CA ASN A 39 12.47 13.83 2.57
C ASN A 39 11.74 14.46 3.78
N ALA A 40 10.52 14.02 4.11
CA ALA A 40 9.74 14.58 5.21
C ALA A 40 10.01 13.83 6.52
N LYS A 41 11.24 13.93 7.04
CA LYS A 41 11.63 13.21 8.28
C LYS A 41 10.89 13.69 9.54
N HIS A 42 10.40 14.93 9.53
CA HIS A 42 9.78 15.58 10.70
C HIS A 42 8.30 15.95 10.50
N ILE A 43 7.69 15.56 9.38
CA ILE A 43 6.27 15.84 9.14
C ILE A 43 5.47 14.59 9.54
N ASN A 44 4.89 14.63 10.74
CA ASN A 44 3.87 13.66 11.14
C ASN A 44 2.55 14.04 10.46
N VAL A 45 2.42 13.62 9.20
CA VAL A 45 1.17 13.75 8.46
C VAL A 45 0.23 12.65 8.96
N GLU A 46 -0.66 13.01 9.87
CA GLU A 46 -1.71 12.12 10.34
C GLU A 46 -2.80 11.92 9.27
N GLN A 47 -3.45 10.76 9.32
CA GLN A 47 -4.76 10.46 8.72
C GLN A 47 -5.07 10.86 7.25
N GLY A 48 -4.09 11.21 6.43
CA GLY A 48 -4.31 11.53 5.02
C GLY A 48 -3.97 12.96 4.62
N ASP A 49 -3.51 13.81 5.53
CA ASP A 49 -3.20 15.25 5.29
C ASP A 49 -2.09 15.51 4.25
N GLY A 50 -1.42 14.47 3.77
CA GLY A 50 -0.38 14.54 2.74
C GLY A 50 -0.78 13.80 1.48
N PHE A 51 -2.02 13.35 1.41
CA PHE A 51 -2.64 12.87 0.18
C PHE A 51 -3.27 14.06 -0.53
N PRO A 52 -3.13 14.19 -1.86
CA PRO A 52 -3.72 15.31 -2.59
C PRO A 52 -5.25 15.33 -2.46
N SER A 53 -5.84 16.51 -2.35
CA SER A 53 -7.29 16.72 -2.31
C SER A 53 -7.97 16.58 -3.68
N ASN A 54 -7.19 16.76 -4.75
CA ASN A 54 -7.61 16.61 -6.13
C ASN A 54 -6.40 16.30 -7.02
N VAL A 55 -6.64 15.63 -8.16
CA VAL A 55 -5.62 15.35 -9.18
C VAL A 55 -6.21 15.71 -10.52
N ILE A 56 -5.53 16.57 -11.28
CA ILE A 56 -5.93 16.93 -12.65
C ILE A 56 -5.02 16.20 -13.63
N PHE A 57 -5.61 15.47 -14.57
CA PHE A 57 -4.90 14.78 -15.64
C PHE A 57 -5.56 15.08 -16.97
N ASN A 58 -4.77 15.49 -17.97
CA ASN A 58 -5.26 15.92 -19.29
C ASN A 58 -6.36 17.00 -19.25
N GLY A 59 -6.29 17.90 -18.26
CA GLY A 59 -7.27 18.98 -18.09
C GLY A 59 -8.55 18.57 -17.37
N GLU A 60 -8.71 17.30 -16.99
CA GLU A 60 -9.87 16.77 -16.27
C GLU A 60 -9.51 16.35 -14.84
N GLU A 61 -10.44 16.53 -13.91
CA GLU A 61 -10.28 16.09 -12.53
C GLU A 61 -10.49 14.57 -12.41
N CYS A 62 -9.49 13.88 -11.86
CA CYS A 62 -9.51 12.44 -11.61
C CYS A 62 -10.20 12.12 -10.29
N ALA A 63 -10.93 11.01 -10.27
CA ALA A 63 -11.50 10.47 -9.05
C ALA A 63 -10.41 10.01 -8.07
N LEU A 64 -10.50 10.46 -6.82
CA LEU A 64 -9.63 10.00 -5.75
C LEU A 64 -10.22 8.75 -5.06
N PRO A 65 -9.37 7.85 -4.52
CA PRO A 65 -9.84 6.71 -3.76
C PRO A 65 -10.57 7.18 -2.49
N LYS A 66 -11.75 6.59 -2.23
CA LYS A 66 -12.54 6.88 -1.02
C LYS A 66 -11.80 6.52 0.27
N GLU A 67 -10.96 5.50 0.21
CA GLU A 67 -10.11 5.08 1.32
C GLU A 67 -8.64 5.34 1.00
N LEU A 68 -8.02 6.18 1.81
CA LEU A 68 -6.61 6.51 1.67
C LEU A 68 -5.73 5.38 2.23
N PRO A 69 -4.60 5.07 1.57
CA PRO A 69 -3.66 4.07 2.08
C PRO A 69 -3.11 4.51 3.45
N LYS A 70 -3.45 3.75 4.49
CA LYS A 70 -2.99 3.99 5.86
C LYS A 70 -1.56 3.49 6.04
N ARG A 71 -0.78 4.19 6.87
CA ARG A 71 0.65 3.90 7.15
C ARG A 71 0.90 2.49 7.74
N SER A 72 -0.11 1.77 8.19
CA SER A 72 0.05 0.48 8.86
C SER A 72 -0.55 -0.68 8.05
N GLY A 73 0.20 -1.12 7.04
CA GLY A 73 0.35 -2.56 6.76
C GLY A 73 1.39 -3.22 7.69
N ALA A 74 1.82 -2.52 8.75
CA ALA A 74 2.62 -3.12 9.80
C ALA A 74 1.74 -4.14 10.53
N TYR A 75 1.87 -5.40 10.14
CA TYR A 75 1.40 -6.55 10.90
C TYR A 75 1.84 -6.37 12.35
N ARG A 76 0.94 -5.87 13.21
CA ARG A 76 1.13 -5.97 14.65
C ARG A 76 1.00 -7.44 14.94
N SER A 77 2.13 -8.09 15.21
CA SER A 77 2.10 -9.48 15.66
C SER A 77 1.09 -9.57 16.80
N PRO A 78 0.10 -10.48 16.73
CA PRO A 78 -0.83 -10.68 17.83
C PRO A 78 -0.13 -11.29 19.06
N VAL A 79 1.15 -11.66 18.93
CA VAL A 79 1.93 -12.31 19.97
C VAL A 79 2.47 -11.26 20.94
N ASN A 80 1.88 -11.24 22.13
CA ASN A 80 2.41 -10.51 23.28
C ASN A 80 3.37 -11.41 24.06
N LEU A 81 4.66 -11.05 24.15
CA LEU A 81 5.70 -11.85 24.82
C LEU A 81 5.76 -11.63 26.34
N LEU A 82 5.07 -10.61 26.88
CA LEU A 82 5.00 -10.33 28.32
C LEU A 82 4.60 -11.54 29.17
N PRO A 83 3.50 -12.27 28.89
CA PRO A 83 3.11 -13.44 29.68
C PRO A 83 4.15 -14.56 29.64
N ALA A 84 4.81 -14.79 28.50
CA ALA A 84 5.86 -15.79 28.37
C ALA A 84 7.10 -15.44 29.22
N PHE A 85 7.46 -14.16 29.28
CA PHE A 85 8.54 -13.67 30.14
C PHE A 85 8.24 -13.91 31.63
N PHE A 86 7.05 -13.54 32.10
CA PHE A 86 6.67 -13.77 33.49
C PHE A 86 6.65 -15.27 33.83
N LEU A 87 6.09 -16.11 32.96
CA LEU A 87 6.09 -17.56 33.15
C LEU A 87 7.51 -18.12 33.29
N ALA A 88 8.45 -17.69 32.44
CA ALA A 88 9.84 -18.14 32.50
C ALA A 88 10.56 -17.72 33.80
N VAL A 89 10.31 -16.49 34.28
CA VAL A 89 10.87 -16.01 35.55
C VAL A 89 10.28 -16.80 36.72
N PHE A 90 8.95 -16.96 36.77
CA PHE A 90 8.30 -17.74 37.83
C PHE A 90 8.78 -19.18 37.88
N THR A 91 8.91 -19.86 36.73
CA THR A 91 9.42 -21.24 36.71
C THR A 91 10.87 -21.33 37.14
N SER A 92 11.72 -20.36 36.75
CA SER A 92 13.12 -20.33 37.21
C SER A 92 13.25 -20.13 38.72
N LEU A 93 12.41 -19.28 39.33
CA LEU A 93 12.41 -19.05 40.78
C LEU A 93 11.97 -20.32 41.51
N LEU A 94 10.88 -20.93 41.07
CA LEU A 94 10.39 -22.20 41.63
C LEU A 94 11.38 -23.36 41.46
N LEU A 95 12.14 -23.39 40.36
CA LEU A 95 13.21 -24.36 40.16
C LEU A 95 14.41 -24.07 41.06
N THR A 96 14.74 -22.81 41.31
CA THR A 96 15.87 -22.45 42.19
C THR A 96 15.53 -22.73 43.66
N ASP A 97 14.30 -22.45 44.09
CA ASP A 97 13.82 -22.72 45.45
C ASP A 97 13.73 -24.22 45.78
N ARG A 98 13.62 -25.08 44.76
CA ARG A 98 13.58 -26.54 44.93
C ARG A 98 14.96 -27.19 45.01
N TRP A 99 16.02 -26.45 44.72
CA TRP A 99 17.41 -26.94 44.65
C TRP A 99 18.33 -26.28 45.70
N SER A 100 17.78 -25.44 46.59
CA SER A 100 18.45 -24.93 47.80
C SER A 100 17.91 -25.59 49.06
#